data_AF-A0A950RSH4-F1
#
_entry.id   AF-A0A950RSH4-F1
#
_cell.length_a   1.000
_cell.length_b   1.000
_cell.length_c   1.000
_cell.angle_alpha   90.00
_cell.angle_beta   90.00
_cell.angle_gamma   90.00
#
_symmetry.space_group_name_H-M   'P 1'
#
loop_
_entity.id
_entity.type
_entity.pdbx_description
1 polymer ?
#
loop_
_entity_poly.entity_id
_entity_poly.type
_entity_poly.pdbx_seq_one_letter_code
_entity_poly.pdbx_strand_id
1 'polypeptide(L)' 'MTTCLILPLFGKPGQELNEGAEVTPRELRALAQDLQARLLEAANLVEKLTGAGWEAQMGLYDILLSHPYIETAAHTEEKL' A
#
# COMPACT_ATOMS: atom_id res chain seq x y z
N MET A 1 -3.27 3.21 22.48
CA MET A 1 -2.89 3.94 21.24
C MET A 1 -3.13 2.98 20.10
N THR A 2 -3.91 3.33 19.09
CA THR A 2 -4.24 2.45 17.96
C THR A 2 -3.04 2.31 17.02
N THR A 3 -2.60 1.08 16.74
CA THR A 3 -1.53 0.83 15.76
C THR A 3 -2.08 1.05 14.35
N CYS A 4 -1.36 1.82 13.52
CA CYS A 4 -1.72 2.08 12.13
C CYS A 4 -0.60 1.58 11.22
N LEU A 5 -0.95 0.74 10.24
CA LEU A 5 -0.09 0.32 9.14
C LEU A 5 -0.41 1.20 7.93
N ILE A 6 0.63 1.66 7.24
CA ILE A 6 0.49 2.49 6.04
C ILE A 6 0.95 1.67 4.85
N LEU A 7 0.06 1.47 3.88
CA LEU A 7 0.34 0.76 2.64
C LEU A 7 0.37 1.74 1.47
N PRO A 8 1.55 2.19 1.02
CA PRO A 8 1.66 3.12 -0.11
C PRO A 8 1.25 2.43 -1.42
N LEU A 9 0.32 3.05 -2.15
CA LEU A 9 -0.15 2.55 -3.45
C LEU A 9 0.59 3.18 -4.62
N PHE A 10 1.11 4.39 -4.45
CA PHE A 10 1.79 5.18 -5.49
C PHE A 10 3.10 5.77 -4.97
N GLY A 11 4.14 5.74 -5.79
CA GLY A 11 5.40 6.46 -5.55
C GLY A 11 5.28 7.92 -5.99
N LYS A 12 6.30 8.74 -5.66
CA LYS A 12 6.36 10.09 -6.22
C LYS A 12 6.61 10.00 -7.74
N PRO A 13 5.99 10.86 -8.57
CA PRO A 13 6.20 10.82 -10.02
C PRO A 13 7.69 10.84 -10.42
N GLY A 14 8.53 11.58 -9.69
CA GLY A 14 9.97 11.59 -9.95
C GLY A 14 10.72 10.31 -9.65
N GLN A 15 10.15 9.42 -8.82
CA GLN A 15 10.69 8.09 -8.55
C GLN A 15 10.13 7.05 -9.53
N GLU A 16 8.91 7.25 -10.03
CA GLU A 16 8.24 6.29 -10.92
C GLU A 16 8.53 6.54 -12.41
N LEU A 17 8.76 7.80 -12.81
CA LEU A 17 8.95 8.21 -14.21
C LEU A 17 10.13 9.16 -14.42
N ASN A 18 11.08 9.26 -13.48
CA ASN A 18 12.27 10.12 -13.57
C ASN A 18 11.92 11.59 -13.92
N GLU A 19 11.48 12.34 -12.91
CA GLU A 19 10.99 13.71 -13.07
C GLU A 19 12.01 14.61 -13.80
N GLY A 20 11.52 15.31 -14.82
CA GLY A 20 12.35 16.16 -15.69
C GLY A 20 12.94 15.45 -16.92
N ALA A 21 12.83 14.13 -17.03
CA ALA A 21 13.15 13.39 -18.25
C ALA A 21 11.98 13.35 -19.24
N GLU A 22 12.27 12.97 -20.49
CA GLU A 22 11.24 12.69 -21.48
C GLU A 22 10.54 11.37 -21.15
N VAL A 23 9.19 11.39 -21.11
CA VAL A 23 8.40 10.20 -20.82
C VAL A 23 8.23 9.37 -22.08
N THR A 24 8.69 8.12 -22.07
CA THR A 24 8.55 7.22 -23.22
C THR A 24 7.37 6.25 -23.09
N PRO A 25 6.77 5.79 -24.20
CA PRO A 25 5.74 4.75 -24.16
C PRO A 25 6.20 3.43 -23.53
N ARG A 26 7.51 3.16 -23.53
CA ARG A 26 8.09 1.96 -22.91
C ARG A 26 8.04 2.06 -21.39
N GLU A 27 8.47 3.19 -20.83
CA GLU A 27 8.46 3.43 -19.38
C GLU A 27 7.04 3.43 -18.82
N LEU A 28 6.09 4.03 -19.54
CA LEU A 28 4.68 4.00 -19.14
C LEU A 28 4.13 2.56 -19.06
N ARG A 29 4.49 1.70 -20.01
CA ARG A 29 4.06 0.29 -19.98
C ARG A 29 4.72 -0.49 -18.85
N ALA A 30 6.01 -0.23 -18.57
CA ALA A 30 6.71 -0.85 -17.46
C ALA A 30 6.07 -0.42 -16.12
N LEU A 31 5.86 0.87 -15.92
CA LEU A 31 5.21 1.38 -14.71
C LEU A 31 3.80 0.82 -14.55
N ALA A 32 3.04 0.67 -15.65
CA ALA A 32 1.71 0.06 -15.58
C ALA A 32 1.75 -1.39 -15.07
N GLN A 33 2.75 -2.18 -15.47
CA GLN A 33 2.93 -3.55 -14.98
C GLN A 33 3.29 -3.56 -13.49
N ASP A 34 4.19 -2.69 -13.08
CA ASP A 34 4.61 -2.57 -11.67
C ASP A 34 3.43 -2.12 -10.77
N LEU A 35 2.65 -1.14 -11.24
CA LEU A 35 1.44 -0.68 -10.54
C LEU A 35 0.39 -1.77 -10.46
N GLN A 36 0.18 -2.53 -11.54
CA GLN A 36 -0.75 -3.66 -11.52
C GLN A 36 -0.34 -4.69 -10.46
N ALA A 37 0.92 -5.10 -10.43
CA ALA A 37 1.42 -6.06 -9.45
C ALA A 37 1.23 -5.56 -8.02
N ARG A 38 1.62 -4.31 -7.74
CA ARG A 38 1.45 -3.65 -6.43
C ARG A 38 0.00 -3.58 -5.99
N LEU A 39 -0.92 -3.22 -6.89
CA LEU A 39 -2.34 -3.12 -6.56
C LEU A 39 -2.96 -4.49 -6.25
N LEU A 40 -2.52 -5.54 -6.94
CA LEU A 40 -2.95 -6.91 -6.65
C LEU A 40 -2.44 -7.38 -5.28
N GLU A 41 -1.17 -7.12 -4.96
CA GLU A 41 -0.61 -7.42 -3.63
C GLU A 41 -1.32 -6.64 -2.53
N ALA A 42 -1.58 -5.34 -2.75
CA ALA A 42 -2.30 -4.51 -1.82
C ALA A 42 -3.73 -5.02 -1.58
N ALA A 43 -4.44 -5.44 -2.63
CA ALA A 43 -5.77 -6.01 -2.52
C ALA A 43 -5.77 -7.28 -1.66
N ASN A 44 -4.82 -8.19 -1.89
CA ASN A 44 -4.68 -9.41 -1.08
C ASN A 44 -4.40 -9.09 0.40
N LEU A 45 -3.56 -8.09 0.68
CA LEU A 45 -3.24 -7.70 2.05
C LEU A 45 -4.46 -7.07 2.75
N VAL A 46 -5.18 -6.19 2.06
CA VAL A 46 -6.41 -5.58 2.57
C VAL A 46 -7.47 -6.64 2.85
N GLU A 47 -7.67 -7.60 1.95
CA GLU A 47 -8.59 -8.72 2.15
C GLU A 47 -8.20 -9.55 3.40
N LYS A 48 -6.93 -9.93 3.53
CA LYS A 48 -6.43 -10.68 4.68
C LYS A 48 -6.67 -9.93 5.99
N LEU A 49 -6.30 -8.66 6.05
CA LEU A 49 -6.35 -7.88 7.29
C LEU A 49 -7.79 -7.51 7.67
N THR A 50 -8.62 -7.12 6.71
CA THR A 50 -10.04 -6.83 6.97
C THR A 50 -10.80 -8.09 7.38
N GLY A 51 -10.49 -9.24 6.80
CA GLY A 51 -10.98 -10.55 7.26
C GLY A 51 -10.56 -10.89 8.70
N ALA A 52 -9.44 -10.34 9.18
CA ALA A 52 -8.96 -10.47 10.55
C ALA A 52 -9.45 -9.36 11.51
N GLY A 53 -10.37 -8.49 11.06
CA GLY A 53 -10.97 -7.44 11.90
C GLY A 53 -10.26 -6.10 11.87
N TRP A 54 -9.32 -5.89 10.94
CA TRP A 54 -8.74 -4.57 10.69
C TRP A 54 -9.69 -3.70 9.86
N GLU A 55 -9.64 -2.39 10.08
CA GLU A 55 -10.32 -1.40 9.26
C GLU A 55 -9.34 -0.82 8.24
N ALA A 56 -9.79 -0.66 6.99
CA ALA A 56 -9.02 -0.08 5.91
C ALA A 56 -9.66 1.25 5.46
N GLN A 57 -8.85 2.31 5.36
CA GLN A 57 -9.27 3.63 4.92
C GLN A 57 -8.34 4.15 3.84
N MET A 58 -8.89 4.83 2.84
CA MET A 58 -8.10 5.45 1.77
C MET A 58 -7.49 6.77 2.27
N GLY A 59 -6.18 6.89 2.18
CA GLY A 59 -5.42 8.12 2.33
C GLY A 59 -5.28 8.86 0.99
N LEU A 60 -4.30 9.75 0.87
CA LEU A 60 -4.08 10.48 -0.39
C LEU A 60 -3.43 9.57 -1.45
N TYR A 61 -2.42 8.79 -1.06
CA TYR A 61 -1.67 7.88 -1.95
C TYR A 61 -1.46 6.49 -1.34
N ASP A 62 -2.13 6.21 -0.23
CA ASP A 62 -1.91 5.03 0.60
C ASP A 62 -3.23 4.50 1.16
N ILE A 63 -3.18 3.28 1.70
CA ILE A 63 -4.25 2.70 2.50
C ILE A 63 -3.77 2.67 3.95
N LEU A 64 -4.56 3.27 4.83
CA LEU A 64 -4.38 3.25 6.26
C LEU A 64 -5.13 2.06 6.83
N LEU A 65 -4.41 1.16 7.48
CA LEU A 65 -4.95 -0.06 8.10
C LEU A 65 -4.80 0.08 9.61
N SER A 66 -5.89 -0.01 10.34
CA SER A 66 -5.88 0.10 11.80
C SER A 66 -6.71 -1.00 12.44
N HIS A 67 -6.32 -1.42 13.63
CA HIS A 67 -7.09 -2.40 14.39
C HIS A 67 -7.41 -1.82 15.77
N PRO A 68 -8.70 -1.72 16.17
CA PRO A 68 -9.12 -0.99 17.37
C PRO A 68 -8.55 -1.56 18.68
N TYR A 69 -8.11 -2.81 18.68
CA TYR A 69 -7.61 -3.52 19.88
C TYR A 69 -6.16 -4.01 19.80
N ILE A 70 -5.39 -3.65 18.76
CA ILE A 70 -3.96 -4.01 18.66
C ILE A 70 -3.14 -2.75 18.95
N GLU A 71 -2.64 -2.66 20.18
CA GLU A 71 -1.97 -1.47 20.70
C GLU A 71 -0.43 -1.52 20.65
N THR A 72 0.17 -2.64 20.25
CA THR A 72 1.64 -2.78 20.20
C THR A 72 2.11 -3.62 19.00
N ALA A 73 3.28 -3.24 18.45
CA ALA A 73 3.94 -3.96 17.35
C ALA A 73 4.23 -5.44 17.69
N ALA A 74 4.49 -5.75 18.96
CA ALA A 74 4.70 -7.12 19.45
C ALA A 74 3.46 -8.02 19.32
N HIS A 75 2.25 -7.43 19.28
CA HIS A 75 1.00 -8.18 19.12
C HIS A 75 0.61 -8.37 17.64
N THR A 76 1.29 -7.67 16.73
CA THR A 76 1.09 -7.77 15.28
C THR A 76 1.82 -8.99 14.69
N GLU A 77 2.96 -9.40 15.25
CA GLU A 77 3.72 -10.57 14.79
C GLU A 77 3.05 -11.91 15.12
N GLU A 78 2.24 -12.00 16.17
CA GLU A 78 1.52 -13.23 16.54
C GLU A 78 0.27 -13.51 15.69
N LYS A 79 -0.22 -12.52 14.92
CA LYS A 79 -1.50 -12.59 14.19
C LYS A 79 -1.39 -12.51 12.66
N LEU A 80 -0.19 -12.30 12.13
CA LEU A 80 0.10 -12.29 10.68
C LEU A 80 0.56 -13.66 10.18
#